data_AF-A0A6S6P0G1-F1
#
_entry.id   AF-A0A6S6P0G1-F1
#
_cell.length_a   1.000
_cell.length_b   1.000
_cell.length_c   1.000
_cell.angle_alpha   90.00
_cell.angle_beta   90.00
_cell.angle_gamma   90.00
#
_symmetry.space_group_name_H-M   'P 1'
#
loop_
_entity.id
_entity.type
_entity.pdbx_description
1 polymer ?
#
loop_
_entity_poly.entity_id
_entity_poly.type
_entity_poly.pdbx_seq_one_letter_code
_entity_poly.pdbx_strand_id
1 'polypeptide(L)'
;MTNAESIDEATGVLDPGVARAGAAAAARRRELDISQRSLAADGIINAGALIAFEKGRSWPRERTRAKLEEVLQWPPGTIARLRRGEPADPGATTASIPVTVADNTPLIAETVATAVRTVGATADALPPIDHPDFTPRVTAILSNLRQLESVAARAARINKVTPALIKALSAARRRIDELTMLAATAPNATLGQRLYAARRRANLTIGETAQAAGVSDDEIAGAEAESPVTPAAAAAIEALIEELD
;
A
#
# COMPACT_ATOMS: atom_id res chain seq x y z
N MET A 1 -60.52 12.79 -3.68
CA MET A 1 -59.66 11.76 -3.05
C MET A 1 -58.68 11.29 -4.12
N THR A 2 -57.53 11.95 -4.22
CA THR A 2 -56.44 11.56 -5.14
C THR A 2 -55.56 10.56 -4.41
N ASN A 3 -55.66 9.31 -4.84
CA ASN A 3 -54.92 8.20 -4.26
C ASN A 3 -53.44 8.36 -4.60
N ALA A 4 -52.61 8.39 -3.56
CA ALA A 4 -51.17 8.26 -3.67
C ALA A 4 -50.84 6.78 -3.91
N GLU A 5 -50.25 6.47 -5.04
CA GLU A 5 -49.59 5.18 -5.31
C GLU A 5 -48.29 5.49 -6.06
N SER A 6 -47.16 4.87 -5.80
CA SER A 6 -46.69 4.12 -4.65
C SER A 6 -45.18 4.24 -4.78
N ILE A 7 -44.54 4.69 -3.71
CA ILE A 7 -43.09 4.66 -3.56
C ILE A 7 -42.64 3.21 -3.71
N ASP A 8 -41.92 2.93 -4.79
CA ASP A 8 -41.36 1.61 -5.12
C ASP A 8 -40.34 1.22 -4.04
N GLU A 9 -40.80 0.42 -3.09
CA GLU A 9 -40.07 -0.04 -1.93
C GLU A 9 -39.27 -1.31 -2.29
N ALA A 10 -37.95 -1.12 -2.38
CA ALA A 10 -36.93 -2.04 -1.90
C ALA A 10 -37.10 -3.55 -2.16
N THR A 11 -36.54 -4.04 -3.27
CA THR A 11 -35.94 -5.38 -3.33
C THR A 11 -34.42 -5.26 -3.32
N GLY A 12 -33.82 -5.57 -2.15
CA GLY A 12 -32.39 -5.47 -1.85
C GLY A 12 -31.52 -6.54 -2.49
N VAL A 13 -31.56 -6.66 -3.81
CA VAL A 13 -30.52 -7.34 -4.59
C VAL A 13 -29.79 -6.26 -5.38
N LEU A 14 -28.60 -5.87 -4.90
CA LEU A 14 -27.73 -4.97 -5.65
C LEU A 14 -27.47 -5.61 -7.02
N ASP A 15 -27.90 -4.97 -8.12
CA ASP A 15 -27.63 -5.47 -9.48
C ASP A 15 -26.10 -5.59 -9.63
N PRO A 16 -25.56 -6.82 -9.79
CA PRO A 16 -24.12 -7.04 -9.84
C PRO A 16 -23.48 -6.32 -11.03
N GLY A 17 -24.24 -6.08 -12.11
CA GLY A 17 -23.81 -5.27 -13.23
C GLY A 17 -23.69 -3.79 -12.87
N VAL A 18 -24.61 -3.25 -12.07
CA VAL A 18 -24.54 -1.86 -11.59
C VAL A 18 -23.35 -1.69 -10.66
N ALA A 19 -23.08 -2.66 -9.78
CA ALA A 19 -21.90 -2.66 -8.92
C ALA A 19 -20.58 -2.70 -9.71
N ARG A 20 -20.49 -3.54 -10.76
CA ARG A 20 -19.31 -3.59 -11.65
C ARG A 20 -19.07 -2.26 -12.35
N ALA A 21 -20.10 -1.69 -12.97
CA ALA A 21 -19.98 -0.42 -13.69
C ALA A 21 -19.62 0.75 -12.75
N GLY A 22 -20.19 0.78 -11.54
CA GLY A 22 -19.87 1.76 -10.51
C GLY A 22 -18.42 1.65 -10.01
N ALA A 23 -17.97 0.43 -9.72
CA ALA A 23 -16.60 0.18 -9.28
C ALA A 23 -15.56 0.53 -10.35
N ALA A 24 -15.84 0.19 -11.61
CA ALA A 24 -14.99 0.54 -12.75
C ALA A 24 -14.91 2.07 -12.93
N ALA A 25 -16.04 2.78 -12.85
CA ALA A 25 -16.05 4.25 -12.93
C ALA A 25 -15.24 4.89 -11.79
N ALA A 26 -15.36 4.37 -10.57
CA ALA A 26 -14.60 4.84 -9.42
C ALA A 26 -13.08 4.57 -9.55
N ALA A 27 -12.70 3.42 -10.10
CA ALA A 27 -11.30 3.08 -10.35
C ALA A 27 -10.70 4.02 -11.39
N ARG A 28 -11.37 4.17 -12.54
CA ARG A 28 -10.93 5.06 -13.62
C ARG A 28 -10.81 6.51 -13.18
N ARG A 29 -11.75 6.98 -12.35
CA ARG A 29 -11.71 8.32 -11.78
C ARG A 29 -10.46 8.55 -10.93
N ARG A 30 -10.06 7.56 -10.11
CA ARG A 30 -8.83 7.62 -9.30
C ARG A 30 -7.56 7.56 -10.16
N GLU A 31 -7.56 6.80 -11.25
CA GLU A 31 -6.45 6.75 -12.20
C GLU A 31 -6.19 8.11 -12.86
N LEU A 32 -7.25 8.86 -13.14
CA LEU A 32 -7.17 10.20 -13.73
C LEU A 32 -7.01 11.33 -12.69
N ASP A 33 -6.83 10.99 -11.42
CA ASP A 33 -6.76 11.91 -10.27
C ASP A 33 -7.94 12.90 -10.18
N ILE A 34 -9.13 12.45 -10.60
CA ILE A 34 -10.35 13.27 -10.59
C ILE A 34 -11.04 13.09 -9.24
N SER A 35 -11.30 14.18 -8.53
CA SER A 35 -12.02 14.11 -7.25
C SER A 35 -13.54 13.99 -7.44
N GLN A 36 -14.26 13.39 -6.48
CA GLN A 36 -15.73 13.42 -6.50
C GLN A 36 -16.29 14.85 -6.36
N ARG A 37 -15.55 15.72 -5.66
CA ARG A 37 -15.92 17.13 -5.46
C ARG A 37 -15.80 17.94 -6.74
N SER A 38 -14.77 17.69 -7.56
CA SER A 38 -14.61 18.36 -8.86
C SER A 38 -15.73 17.98 -9.83
N LEU A 39 -16.09 16.69 -9.92
CA LEU A 39 -17.24 16.25 -10.74
C LEU A 39 -18.59 16.87 -10.34
N ALA A 40 -18.76 17.15 -9.05
CA ALA A 40 -19.95 17.83 -8.53
C ALA A 40 -19.92 19.34 -8.79
N ALA A 41 -18.75 19.97 -8.64
CA ALA A 41 -18.54 21.38 -8.95
C ALA A 41 -18.74 21.67 -10.46
N ASP A 42 -18.30 20.75 -11.32
CA ASP A 42 -18.45 20.82 -12.78
C ASP A 42 -19.88 20.50 -13.26
N GLY A 43 -20.82 20.23 -12.33
CA GLY A 43 -22.23 19.98 -12.64
C GLY A 43 -22.48 18.69 -13.44
N ILE A 44 -21.52 17.76 -13.43
CA ILE A 44 -21.60 16.50 -14.17
C ILE A 44 -22.57 15.55 -13.48
N ILE A 45 -22.44 15.41 -12.16
CA ILE A 45 -23.30 14.59 -11.31
C ILE A 45 -23.23 15.10 -9.86
N ASN A 46 -24.35 15.08 -9.14
CA ASN A 46 -24.36 15.40 -7.70
C ASN A 46 -23.47 14.40 -6.93
N ALA A 47 -22.65 14.88 -5.99
CA ALA A 47 -21.74 14.06 -5.17
C ALA A 47 -22.43 12.84 -4.53
N GLY A 48 -23.66 13.00 -4.02
CA GLY A 48 -24.43 11.90 -3.44
C GLY A 48 -24.84 10.84 -4.47
N ALA A 49 -25.24 11.29 -5.67
CA ALA A 49 -25.60 10.40 -6.77
C ALA A 49 -24.39 9.67 -7.36
N LEU A 50 -23.22 10.33 -7.40
CA LEU A 50 -21.96 9.70 -7.80
C LEU A 50 -21.54 8.63 -6.80
N ILE A 51 -21.58 8.91 -5.51
CA ILE A 51 -21.24 7.93 -4.46
C ILE A 51 -22.21 6.75 -4.46
N ALA A 52 -23.51 7.00 -4.71
CA ALA A 52 -24.50 5.94 -4.83
C ALA A 52 -24.23 5.05 -6.05
N PHE A 53 -23.88 5.63 -7.19
CA PHE A 53 -23.50 4.89 -8.39
C PHE A 53 -22.19 4.11 -8.21
N GLU A 54 -21.12 4.74 -7.69
CA GLU A 54 -19.81 4.09 -7.48
C GLU A 54 -19.90 2.89 -6.52
N LYS A 55 -20.85 2.93 -5.57
CA LYS A 55 -21.12 1.83 -4.63
C LYS A 55 -22.14 0.81 -5.15
N GLY A 56 -22.57 0.92 -6.41
CA GLY A 56 -23.53 0.01 -7.02
C GLY A 56 -24.97 0.14 -6.52
N ARG A 57 -25.29 1.24 -5.83
CA ARG A 57 -26.60 1.46 -5.16
C ARG A 57 -27.60 2.20 -6.03
N SER A 58 -27.16 2.85 -7.11
CA SER A 58 -28.05 3.54 -8.05
C SER A 58 -27.50 3.50 -9.47
N TRP A 59 -28.39 3.61 -10.46
CA TRP A 59 -28.03 3.68 -11.88
C TRP A 59 -28.28 5.08 -12.44
N PRO A 60 -27.24 5.84 -12.84
CA PRO A 60 -27.43 7.18 -13.39
C PRO A 60 -28.19 7.18 -14.71
N ARG A 61 -28.92 8.26 -14.98
CA ARG A 61 -29.62 8.48 -16.25
C ARG A 61 -28.61 8.51 -17.41
N GLU A 62 -29.08 8.17 -18.61
CA GLU A 62 -28.24 8.07 -19.81
C GLU A 62 -27.42 9.34 -20.09
N ARG A 63 -28.05 10.52 -19.99
CA ARG A 63 -27.35 11.81 -20.16
C ARG A 63 -26.21 12.00 -19.15
N THR A 64 -26.39 11.55 -17.91
CA THR A 64 -25.35 11.64 -16.86
C THR A 64 -24.24 10.63 -17.10
N ARG A 65 -24.58 9.42 -17.57
CA ARG A 65 -23.59 8.41 -17.96
C ARG A 65 -22.71 8.89 -19.12
N ALA A 66 -23.30 9.50 -20.15
CA ALA A 66 -22.56 10.05 -21.28
C ALA A 66 -21.55 11.14 -20.85
N LYS A 67 -21.97 12.06 -19.97
CA LYS A 67 -21.06 13.08 -19.40
C LYS A 67 -19.94 12.46 -18.54
N LEU A 68 -20.26 11.42 -17.77
CA LEU A 68 -19.24 10.71 -16.99
C LEU A 68 -18.25 9.98 -17.90
N GLU A 69 -18.70 9.37 -18.99
CA GLU A 69 -17.82 8.74 -19.99
C GLU A 69 -16.86 9.75 -20.61
N GLU A 70 -17.34 10.94 -20.96
CA GLU A 70 -16.51 12.03 -21.49
C GLU A 70 -15.40 12.44 -20.50
N VAL A 71 -15.75 12.67 -19.23
CA VAL A 71 -14.78 13.05 -18.21
C VAL A 71 -13.82 11.91 -17.85
N LEU A 72 -14.28 10.67 -17.92
CA LEU A 72 -13.46 9.47 -17.69
C LEU A 72 -12.64 9.05 -18.91
N GLN A 73 -12.70 9.81 -20.01
CA GLN A 73 -12.05 9.54 -21.29
C GLN A 73 -12.41 8.16 -21.85
N TRP A 74 -13.68 7.77 -21.71
CA TRP A 74 -14.22 6.53 -22.23
C TRP A 74 -15.04 6.75 -23.49
N PRO A 75 -15.03 5.79 -24.43
CA PRO A 75 -15.95 5.85 -25.56
C PRO A 75 -17.41 5.85 -25.09
N PRO A 76 -18.34 6.48 -25.84
CA PRO A 76 -19.76 6.46 -25.50
C PRO A 76 -20.30 5.03 -25.33
N GLY A 77 -21.13 4.83 -24.31
CA GLY A 77 -21.78 3.55 -23.99
C GLY A 77 -20.94 2.57 -23.17
N THR A 78 -19.72 2.95 -22.79
CA THR A 78 -18.80 2.13 -21.98
C THR A 78 -19.38 1.75 -20.62
N ILE A 79 -20.08 2.66 -19.93
CA ILE A 79 -20.72 2.36 -18.64
C ILE A 79 -21.82 1.30 -18.81
N ALA A 80 -22.57 1.33 -19.93
CA ALA A 80 -23.59 0.32 -20.22
C ALA A 80 -22.98 -1.04 -20.57
N ARG A 81 -21.85 -1.06 -21.31
CA ARG A 81 -21.05 -2.26 -21.59
C ARG A 81 -20.54 -2.91 -20.30
N LEU A 82 -19.97 -2.11 -19.41
CA LEU A 82 -19.48 -2.56 -18.10
C LEU A 82 -20.58 -3.19 -17.22
N ARG A 83 -21.83 -2.70 -17.33
CA ARG A 83 -22.97 -3.34 -16.66
C ARG A 83 -23.22 -4.74 -17.17
N ARG A 84 -23.16 -4.95 -18.49
CA ARG A 84 -23.28 -6.27 -19.13
C ARG A 84 -22.06 -7.18 -18.91
N GLY A 85 -20.96 -6.65 -18.36
CA GLY A 85 -19.72 -7.39 -18.12
C GLY A 85 -18.76 -7.36 -19.30
N GLU A 86 -19.01 -6.50 -20.29
CA GLU A 86 -18.09 -6.27 -21.40
C GLU A 86 -16.95 -5.32 -20.95
N PRO A 87 -15.72 -5.51 -21.45
CA PRO A 87 -14.59 -4.66 -21.11
C PRO A 87 -14.80 -3.21 -21.59
N ALA A 88 -14.19 -2.25 -20.89
CA ALA A 88 -14.31 -0.83 -21.22
C ALA A 88 -13.66 -0.46 -22.57
N ASP A 89 -12.71 -1.28 -23.04
CA ASP A 89 -12.00 -1.11 -24.30
C ASP A 89 -12.12 -2.40 -25.14
N PRO A 90 -12.78 -2.38 -26.30
CA PRO A 90 -12.89 -3.55 -27.18
C PRO A 90 -11.55 -3.92 -27.85
N GLY A 91 -10.51 -3.07 -27.76
CA GLY A 91 -9.17 -3.34 -28.28
C GLY A 91 -8.18 -3.97 -27.29
N ALA A 92 -8.50 -3.99 -26.00
CA ALA A 92 -7.66 -4.60 -24.97
C ALA A 92 -7.94 -6.12 -24.89
N THR A 93 -7.41 -6.87 -25.86
CA THR A 93 -7.26 -8.33 -25.70
C THR A 93 -6.18 -8.58 -24.66
N THR A 94 -6.57 -8.63 -23.39
CA THR A 94 -5.76 -9.26 -22.35
C THR A 94 -6.63 -10.32 -21.69
N ALA A 95 -6.40 -11.55 -22.14
CA ALA A 95 -6.70 -12.81 -21.49
C ALA A 95 -7.80 -12.77 -20.40
N SER A 96 -8.98 -13.24 -20.77
CA SER A 96 -9.94 -13.80 -19.83
C SER A 96 -9.30 -14.99 -19.11
N ILE A 97 -8.53 -14.72 -18.06
CA ILE A 97 -8.34 -15.69 -16.98
C ILE A 97 -9.69 -15.68 -16.23
N PRO A 98 -10.33 -16.83 -16.01
CA PRO A 98 -11.57 -16.86 -15.26
C PRO A 98 -11.33 -16.19 -13.91
N VAL A 99 -12.08 -15.13 -13.62
CA VAL A 99 -12.20 -14.58 -12.27
C VAL A 99 -12.96 -15.63 -11.47
N THR A 100 -12.25 -16.66 -11.03
CA THR A 100 -12.36 -17.01 -9.61
C THR A 100 -12.17 -15.70 -8.86
N VAL A 101 -13.08 -15.38 -7.94
CA VAL A 101 -12.74 -14.52 -6.80
C VAL A 101 -11.73 -15.34 -5.98
N ALA A 102 -10.55 -15.56 -6.57
CA ALA A 102 -9.40 -16.10 -5.89
C ALA A 102 -8.95 -14.95 -5.01
N ASP A 103 -9.02 -15.19 -3.72
CA ASP A 103 -8.16 -14.57 -2.73
C ASP A 103 -6.79 -14.30 -3.41
N ASN A 104 -6.52 -13.05 -3.83
CA ASN A 104 -5.21 -12.67 -4.39
C ASN A 104 -4.17 -12.56 -3.25
N THR A 105 -4.62 -12.68 -2.01
CA THR A 105 -3.78 -12.67 -0.81
C THR A 105 -2.71 -13.77 -0.80
N PRO A 106 -3.00 -15.05 -1.13
CA PRO A 106 -1.97 -16.08 -1.32
C PRO A 106 -0.95 -15.69 -2.39
N LEU A 107 -1.35 -15.10 -3.53
CA LEU A 107 -0.41 -14.69 -4.57
C LEU A 107 0.50 -13.53 -4.12
N ILE A 108 -0.05 -12.51 -3.44
CA ILE A 108 0.74 -11.41 -2.89
C ILE A 108 1.73 -11.93 -1.83
N ALA A 109 1.27 -12.80 -0.94
CA ALA A 109 2.11 -13.40 0.08
C ALA A 109 3.24 -14.24 -0.53
N GLU A 110 2.94 -15.04 -1.56
CA GLU A 110 3.93 -15.84 -2.29
C GLU A 110 4.95 -14.96 -3.04
N THR A 111 4.47 -13.88 -3.69
CA THR A 111 5.33 -12.92 -4.39
C THR A 111 6.28 -12.23 -3.41
N VAL A 112 5.77 -11.74 -2.28
CA VAL A 112 6.60 -11.13 -1.22
C VAL A 112 7.59 -12.15 -0.67
N ALA A 113 7.15 -13.36 -0.33
CA ALA A 113 8.03 -14.39 0.21
C ALA A 113 9.14 -14.77 -0.78
N THR A 114 8.83 -14.83 -2.07
CA THR A 114 9.81 -15.09 -3.13
C THR A 114 10.79 -13.93 -3.27
N ALA A 115 10.31 -12.68 -3.29
CA ALA A 115 11.17 -11.51 -3.33
C ALA A 115 12.10 -11.42 -2.12
N VAL A 116 11.61 -11.69 -0.90
CA VAL A 116 12.43 -11.74 0.32
C VAL A 116 13.51 -12.81 0.21
N ARG A 117 13.21 -14.01 -0.32
CA ARG A 117 14.22 -15.05 -0.55
C ARG A 117 15.26 -14.61 -1.58
N THR A 118 14.85 -14.00 -2.69
CA THR A 118 15.77 -13.50 -3.72
C THR A 118 16.69 -12.42 -3.16
N VAL A 119 16.15 -11.45 -2.42
CA VAL A 119 16.94 -10.40 -1.76
C VAL A 119 17.86 -11.01 -0.69
N GLY A 120 17.39 -12.05 0.01
CA GLY A 120 18.18 -12.83 0.95
C GLY A 120 19.42 -13.45 0.30
N ALA A 121 19.26 -14.09 -0.87
CA ALA A 121 20.37 -14.66 -1.64
C ALA A 121 21.37 -13.59 -2.12
N THR A 122 20.89 -12.40 -2.48
CA THR A 122 21.78 -11.26 -2.79
C THR A 122 22.58 -10.82 -1.56
N ALA A 123 21.97 -10.85 -0.38
CA ALA A 123 22.66 -10.52 0.88
C ALA A 123 23.73 -11.56 1.25
N ASP A 124 23.55 -12.83 0.89
CA ASP A 124 24.56 -13.87 1.10
C ASP A 124 25.80 -13.68 0.21
N ALA A 125 25.71 -12.85 -0.83
CA ALA A 125 26.82 -12.43 -1.69
C ALA A 125 27.45 -11.09 -1.27
N LEU A 126 27.12 -10.57 -0.09
CA LEU A 126 27.77 -9.37 0.45
C LEU A 126 29.27 -9.62 0.66
N PRO A 127 30.11 -8.60 0.43
CA PRO A 127 31.52 -8.70 0.76
C PRO A 127 31.72 -8.79 2.30
N PRO A 128 32.95 -9.05 2.77
CA PRO A 128 33.29 -8.94 4.20
C PRO A 128 32.95 -7.56 4.79
N ILE A 129 32.66 -7.51 6.10
CA ILE A 129 32.17 -6.29 6.79
C ILE A 129 33.15 -5.12 6.78
N ASP A 130 34.44 -5.38 6.60
CA ASP A 130 35.52 -4.41 6.51
C ASP A 130 35.73 -3.89 5.07
N HIS A 131 35.07 -4.50 4.08
CA HIS A 131 35.15 -4.07 2.70
C HIS A 131 34.41 -2.73 2.50
N PRO A 132 34.98 -1.75 1.76
CA PRO A 132 34.38 -0.43 1.59
C PRO A 132 32.97 -0.46 0.96
N ASP A 133 32.72 -1.40 0.04
CA ASP A 133 31.39 -1.59 -0.57
C ASP A 133 30.35 -2.24 0.35
N PHE A 134 30.73 -2.74 1.54
CA PHE A 134 29.80 -3.47 2.40
C PHE A 134 28.62 -2.60 2.84
N THR A 135 28.90 -1.47 3.52
CA THR A 135 27.85 -0.57 4.03
C THR A 135 26.91 -0.08 2.93
N PRO A 136 27.39 0.45 1.78
CA PRO A 136 26.50 0.88 0.71
C PRO A 136 25.59 -0.23 0.18
N ARG A 137 26.12 -1.45 0.01
CA ARG A 137 25.35 -2.59 -0.50
C ARG A 137 24.33 -3.09 0.52
N VAL A 138 24.70 -3.25 1.78
CA VAL A 138 23.79 -3.72 2.81
C VAL A 138 22.65 -2.72 3.05
N THR A 139 22.94 -1.42 3.03
CA THR A 139 21.93 -0.36 3.13
C THR A 139 20.91 -0.41 1.98
N ALA A 140 21.37 -0.63 0.74
CA ALA A 140 20.47 -0.78 -0.41
C ALA A 140 19.58 -2.03 -0.28
N ILE A 141 20.13 -3.15 0.17
CA ILE A 141 19.39 -4.39 0.42
C ILE A 141 18.34 -4.21 1.52
N LEU A 142 18.71 -3.58 2.64
CA LEU A 142 17.79 -3.26 3.74
C LEU A 142 16.63 -2.36 3.29
N SER A 143 16.91 -1.36 2.45
CA SER A 143 15.86 -0.51 1.86
C SER A 143 14.86 -1.33 1.04
N ASN A 144 15.33 -2.23 0.17
CA ASN A 144 14.47 -3.11 -0.61
C ASN A 144 13.62 -4.03 0.28
N LEU A 145 14.20 -4.59 1.36
CA LEU A 145 13.46 -5.43 2.30
C LEU A 145 12.35 -4.64 3.02
N ARG A 146 12.61 -3.41 3.45
CA ARG A 146 11.60 -2.53 4.09
C ARG A 146 10.48 -2.15 3.13
N GLN A 147 10.79 -1.93 1.85
CA GLN A 147 9.77 -1.72 0.82
C GLN A 147 8.86 -2.95 0.68
N LEU A 148 9.44 -4.16 0.64
CA LEU A 148 8.67 -5.41 0.59
C LEU A 148 7.80 -5.60 1.85
N GLU A 149 8.33 -5.29 3.04
CA GLU A 149 7.55 -5.32 4.29
C GLU A 149 6.37 -4.34 4.23
N SER A 150 6.60 -3.11 3.77
CA SER A 150 5.55 -2.08 3.63
C SER A 150 4.44 -2.53 2.68
N VAL A 151 4.79 -3.13 1.54
CA VAL A 151 3.82 -3.70 0.59
C VAL A 151 2.98 -4.80 1.25
N ALA A 152 3.61 -5.73 1.96
CA ALA A 152 2.92 -6.81 2.65
C ALA A 152 2.04 -6.31 3.80
N ALA A 153 2.52 -5.34 4.58
CA ALA A 153 1.79 -4.74 5.69
C ALA A 153 0.56 -3.96 5.21
N ARG A 154 0.70 -3.24 4.08
CA ARG A 154 -0.43 -2.57 3.42
C ARG A 154 -1.45 -3.57 2.89
N ALA A 155 -1.00 -4.66 2.27
CA ALA A 155 -1.89 -5.73 1.82
C ALA A 155 -2.67 -6.36 2.99
N ALA A 156 -2.03 -6.51 4.16
CA ALA A 156 -2.63 -7.06 5.37
C ALA A 156 -3.66 -6.13 6.01
N ARG A 157 -3.50 -4.82 5.83
CA ARG A 157 -4.46 -3.80 6.30
C ARG A 157 -5.71 -3.72 5.41
N ILE A 158 -5.54 -3.86 4.10
CA ILE A 158 -6.62 -3.70 3.11
C ILE A 158 -7.44 -4.99 2.99
N ASN A 159 -6.78 -6.14 3.05
CA ASN A 159 -7.41 -7.46 2.92
C ASN A 159 -7.54 -8.15 4.28
N LYS A 160 -8.24 -9.28 4.31
CA LYS A 160 -8.24 -10.15 5.50
C LYS A 160 -6.81 -10.63 5.78
N VAL A 161 -6.34 -10.47 7.01
CA VAL A 161 -5.05 -11.01 7.43
C VAL A 161 -5.09 -12.54 7.30
N THR A 162 -4.21 -13.09 6.45
CA THR A 162 -4.10 -14.54 6.25
C THR A 162 -2.81 -15.08 6.87
N PRO A 163 -2.77 -16.38 7.24
CA PRO A 163 -1.54 -17.01 7.74
C PRO A 163 -0.37 -16.92 6.76
N ALA A 164 -0.62 -16.96 5.45
CA ALA A 164 0.42 -16.82 4.43
C ALA A 164 1.06 -15.43 4.47
N LEU A 165 0.26 -14.38 4.64
CA LEU A 165 0.75 -13.01 4.71
C LEU A 165 1.49 -12.72 6.03
N ILE A 166 1.01 -13.30 7.14
CA ILE A 166 1.74 -13.27 8.42
C ILE A 166 3.13 -13.91 8.25
N LYS A 167 3.21 -15.11 7.64
CA LYS A 167 4.50 -15.78 7.37
C LYS A 167 5.42 -14.94 6.50
N ALA A 168 4.90 -14.30 5.45
CA ALA A 168 5.69 -13.41 4.59
C ALA A 168 6.23 -12.18 5.34
N LEU A 169 5.39 -11.53 6.16
CA LEU A 169 5.79 -10.42 7.02
C LEU A 169 6.85 -10.85 8.05
N SER A 170 6.64 -11.99 8.72
CA SER A 170 7.61 -12.53 9.67
C SER A 170 8.95 -12.84 9.01
N ALA A 171 8.95 -13.38 7.79
CA ALA A 171 10.17 -13.64 7.04
C ALA A 171 10.92 -12.35 6.66
N ALA A 172 10.19 -11.33 6.17
CA ALA A 172 10.78 -10.02 5.85
C ALA A 172 11.40 -9.37 7.09
N ARG A 173 10.65 -9.30 8.20
CA ARG A 173 11.11 -8.71 9.46
C ARG A 173 12.32 -9.42 10.04
N ARG A 174 12.33 -10.76 10.02
CA ARG A 174 13.48 -11.54 10.48
C ARG A 174 14.72 -11.23 9.64
N ARG A 175 14.57 -11.14 8.31
CA ARG A 175 15.72 -10.84 7.44
C ARG A 175 16.24 -9.41 7.62
N ILE A 176 15.34 -8.44 7.85
CA ILE A 176 15.73 -7.07 8.21
C ILE A 176 16.50 -7.07 9.52
N ASP A 177 16.00 -7.75 10.56
CA ASP A 177 16.63 -7.85 11.88
C ASP A 177 18.04 -8.46 11.78
N GLU A 178 18.16 -9.67 11.21
CA GLU A 178 19.44 -10.35 11.01
C GLU A 178 20.47 -9.48 10.26
N LEU A 179 20.04 -8.86 9.16
CA LEU A 179 20.93 -8.09 8.31
C LEU A 179 21.31 -6.75 8.93
N THR A 180 20.41 -6.10 9.66
CA THR A 180 20.71 -4.85 10.38
C THR A 180 21.65 -5.12 11.55
N MET A 181 21.46 -6.23 12.27
CA MET A 181 22.36 -6.65 13.35
C MET A 181 23.76 -6.95 12.83
N LEU A 182 23.90 -7.58 11.64
CA LEU A 182 25.19 -7.76 10.98
C LEU A 182 25.78 -6.41 10.55
N ALA A 183 24.98 -5.55 9.89
CA ALA A 183 25.44 -4.26 9.39
C ALA A 183 25.99 -3.36 10.50
N ALA A 184 25.36 -3.38 11.68
CA ALA A 184 25.80 -2.64 12.86
C ALA A 184 27.18 -3.05 13.40
N THR A 185 27.72 -4.20 13.00
CA THR A 185 29.08 -4.64 13.38
C THR A 185 30.16 -4.13 12.42
N ALA A 186 29.78 -3.55 11.28
CA ALA A 186 30.73 -3.02 10.31
C ALA A 186 31.40 -1.72 10.85
N PRO A 187 32.68 -1.48 10.54
CA PRO A 187 33.38 -0.26 10.97
C PRO A 187 32.70 1.04 10.50
N ASN A 188 32.04 0.98 9.36
CA ASN A 188 31.34 2.10 8.73
C ASN A 188 29.81 1.94 8.83
N ALA A 189 29.29 1.32 9.89
CA ALA A 189 27.85 1.20 10.11
C ALA A 189 27.19 2.58 10.18
N THR A 190 25.97 2.70 9.63
CA THR A 190 25.22 3.95 9.70
C THR A 190 24.69 4.20 11.12
N LEU A 191 24.35 5.46 11.42
CA LEU A 191 23.67 5.83 12.69
C LEU A 191 22.42 4.98 12.91
N GLY A 192 21.59 4.82 11.87
CA GLY A 192 20.35 4.04 11.92
C GLY A 192 20.56 2.56 12.23
N GLN A 193 21.60 1.94 11.65
CA GLN A 193 21.94 0.54 11.91
C GLN A 193 22.43 0.34 13.35
N ARG A 194 23.30 1.24 13.82
CA ARG A 194 23.82 1.21 15.21
C ARG A 194 22.69 1.44 16.21
N LEU A 195 21.84 2.44 15.98
CA LEU A 195 20.65 2.72 16.80
C LEU A 195 19.74 1.49 16.87
N TYR A 196 19.39 0.90 15.73
CA TYR A 196 18.54 -0.28 15.67
C TYR A 196 19.12 -1.42 16.52
N ALA A 197 20.42 -1.69 16.38
CA ALA A 197 21.08 -2.77 17.08
C ALA A 197 21.17 -2.52 18.59
N ALA A 198 21.56 -1.31 19.02
CA ALA A 198 21.58 -0.91 20.43
C ALA A 198 20.19 -1.05 21.07
N ARG A 199 19.17 -0.46 20.42
CA ARG A 199 17.78 -0.56 20.86
C ARG A 199 17.30 -2.01 20.98
N ARG A 200 17.63 -2.85 19.99
CA ARG A 200 17.20 -4.25 19.94
C ARG A 200 17.86 -5.09 21.03
N ARG A 201 19.15 -4.86 21.32
CA ARG A 201 19.89 -5.52 22.42
C ARG A 201 19.34 -5.10 23.78
N ALA A 202 19.02 -3.83 23.95
CA ALA A 202 18.39 -3.30 25.15
C ALA A 202 16.89 -3.65 25.28
N ASN A 203 16.31 -4.27 24.24
CA ASN A 203 14.90 -4.62 24.14
C ASN A 203 13.95 -3.40 24.34
N LEU A 204 14.35 -2.24 23.82
CA LEU A 204 13.60 -1.01 23.90
C LEU A 204 12.63 -0.86 22.71
N THR A 205 11.48 -0.25 22.97
CA THR A 205 10.53 0.21 21.95
C THR A 205 10.99 1.53 21.32
N ILE A 206 10.41 1.90 20.17
CA ILE A 206 10.68 3.20 19.53
C ILE A 206 10.38 4.35 20.50
N GLY A 207 9.22 4.32 21.18
CA GLY A 207 8.83 5.37 22.11
C GLY A 207 9.74 5.49 23.34
N GLU A 208 10.19 4.36 23.91
CA GLU A 208 11.16 4.38 25.02
C GLU A 208 12.51 4.96 24.57
N THR A 209 12.93 4.65 23.35
CA THR A 209 14.18 5.15 22.75
C THR A 209 14.09 6.65 22.48
N ALA A 210 12.97 7.09 21.91
CA ALA A 210 12.69 8.50 21.65
C ALA A 210 12.70 9.31 22.95
N GLN A 211 12.02 8.79 23.98
CA GLN A 211 12.00 9.40 25.31
C GLN A 211 13.40 9.47 25.95
N ALA A 212 14.21 8.41 25.81
CA ALA A 212 15.57 8.37 26.34
C ALA A 212 16.51 9.36 25.62
N ALA A 213 16.42 9.44 24.29
CA ALA A 213 17.19 10.39 23.49
C ALA A 213 16.65 11.84 23.55
N GLY A 214 15.45 12.06 24.07
CA GLY A 214 14.81 13.38 24.06
C GLY A 214 14.42 13.87 22.66
N VAL A 215 14.06 12.93 21.77
CA VAL A 215 13.63 13.19 20.38
C VAL A 215 12.23 12.63 20.14
N SER A 216 11.69 12.83 18.94
CA SER A 216 10.38 12.27 18.56
C SER A 216 10.47 10.81 18.09
N ASP A 217 9.37 10.06 18.22
CA ASP A 217 9.22 8.71 17.66
C ASP A 217 9.51 8.67 16.15
N ASP A 218 9.11 9.71 15.42
CA ASP A 218 9.33 9.85 13.99
C ASP A 218 10.82 10.04 13.65
N GLU A 219 11.60 10.71 14.51
CA GLU A 219 13.05 10.85 14.33
C GLU A 219 13.77 9.52 14.56
N ILE A 220 13.36 8.73 15.56
CA ILE A 220 13.89 7.37 15.78
C ILE A 220 13.52 6.45 14.61
N ALA A 221 12.25 6.42 14.22
CA ALA A 221 11.78 5.60 13.11
C ALA A 221 12.43 6.01 11.78
N GLY A 222 12.60 7.31 11.56
CA GLY A 222 13.29 7.89 10.41
C GLY A 222 14.75 7.50 10.37
N ALA A 223 15.48 7.64 11.49
CA ALA A 223 16.87 7.24 11.60
C ALA A 223 17.06 5.74 11.28
N GLU A 224 16.28 4.85 11.91
CA GLU A 224 16.36 3.41 11.63
C GLU A 224 15.99 3.06 10.17
N ALA A 225 15.12 3.86 9.55
CA ALA A 225 14.74 3.72 8.15
C ALA A 225 15.76 4.33 7.17
N GLU A 226 16.90 4.85 7.64
CA GLU A 226 17.91 5.57 6.84
C GLU A 226 17.36 6.84 6.18
N SER A 227 16.35 7.45 6.81
CA SER A 227 15.82 8.75 6.39
C SER A 227 16.66 9.88 7.01
N PRO A 228 16.81 11.03 6.33
CA PRO A 228 17.50 12.17 6.90
C PRO A 228 16.86 12.62 8.20
N VAL A 229 17.68 12.78 9.25
CA VAL A 229 17.28 13.36 10.54
C VAL A 229 17.97 14.69 10.77
N THR A 230 17.44 15.48 11.68
CA THR A 230 18.07 16.77 12.03
C THR A 230 19.44 16.52 12.68
N PRO A 231 20.42 17.43 12.52
CA PRO A 231 21.72 17.29 13.17
C PRO A 231 21.63 17.19 14.70
N ALA A 232 20.65 17.89 15.29
CA ALA A 232 20.39 17.83 16.74
C ALA A 232 19.90 16.43 17.16
N ALA A 233 18.94 15.86 16.42
CA ALA A 233 18.47 14.50 16.68
C ALA A 233 19.57 13.46 16.45
N ALA A 234 20.39 13.61 15.42
CA ALA A 234 21.53 12.73 15.16
C ALA A 234 22.51 12.70 16.34
N ALA A 235 22.86 13.88 16.89
CA ALA A 235 23.74 13.98 18.05
C ALA A 235 23.13 13.35 19.32
N ALA A 236 21.83 13.57 19.54
CA ALA A 236 21.12 12.98 20.68
C ALA A 236 21.02 11.45 20.59
N ILE A 237 20.77 10.92 19.38
CA ILE A 237 20.76 9.48 19.11
C ILE A 237 22.16 8.89 19.30
N GLU A 238 23.21 9.56 18.81
CA GLU A 238 24.59 9.10 18.97
C GLU A 238 24.96 9.00 20.45
N ALA A 239 24.64 10.02 21.26
CA ALA A 239 24.86 10.00 22.71
C ALA A 239 24.11 8.85 23.39
N LEU A 240 22.85 8.59 23.01
CA LEU A 240 22.10 7.45 23.54
C LEU A 240 22.75 6.10 23.18
N ILE A 241 23.27 5.94 21.95
CA ILE A 241 23.96 4.70 21.55
C ILE A 241 25.19 4.47 22.43
N GLU A 242 25.99 5.51 22.70
CA GLU A 242 27.17 5.41 23.58
C GLU A 242 26.80 5.04 25.02
N GLU A 243 25.61 5.39 25.51
CA GLU A 243 25.12 4.99 26.84
C GLU A 243 24.58 3.54 26.88
N LEU A 244 24.20 2.97 25.73
CA LEU A 244 23.60 1.64 25.61
C LEU A 244 24.59 0.53 25.22
N ASP A 245 25.74 0.87 24.64
CA ASP A 245 26.83 -0.06 24.29
C ASP A 245 27.70 -0.45 25.51
#